data_AF-A0A9D4VJI9-F1
#
_entry.id   AF-A0A9D4VJI9-F1
#
_cell.length_a   1.000
_cell.length_b   1.000
_cell.length_c   1.000
_cell.angle_alpha   90.00
_cell.angle_beta   90.00
_cell.angle_gamma   90.00
#
_symmetry.space_group_name_H-M   'P 1'
#
loop_
_entity.id
_entity.type
_entity.pdbx_description
1 polymer ?
#
loop_
_entity_poly.entity_id
_entity_poly.type
_entity_poly.pdbx_seq_one_letter_code
_entity_poly.pdbx_strand_id
1 'polypeptide(L)'
;PEKFSIVSADFNNKKPTYKSLLISIEGVTGITMVTLMVISFTLATSQFRRNAINLPSPINRLTGFNAFWYSHHLLGIVYILLFIHGSFLNLTHKWYQKTTWMYISVPLLLYIAERTLRTRRSQHYAVKVLKVSVLPGNVFSLIMSKPNGFKYKSGQYIFLQC
;
A
#
# COMPACT_ATOMS: atom_id res chain seq x y z
N PRO A 1 39.84 -7.02 -14.63
CA PRO A 1 39.51 -6.61 -16.01
C PRO A 1 38.61 -7.65 -16.69
N GLU A 2 38.95 -8.94 -16.60
CA GLU A 2 38.14 -10.06 -17.13
C GLU A 2 36.71 -10.13 -16.57
N LYS A 3 36.50 -9.89 -15.28
CA LYS A 3 35.13 -9.96 -14.71
C LYS A 3 34.16 -8.89 -15.25
N PHE A 4 34.68 -7.78 -15.79
CA PHE A 4 33.84 -6.71 -16.34
C PHE A 4 33.39 -6.99 -17.78
N SER A 5 34.13 -7.79 -18.56
CA SER A 5 33.77 -8.07 -19.97
C SER A 5 32.43 -8.79 -20.10
N ILE A 6 32.02 -9.53 -19.06
CA ILE A 6 30.75 -10.27 -19.04
C ILE A 6 29.54 -9.31 -19.02
N VAL A 7 29.67 -8.14 -18.40
CA VAL A 7 28.60 -7.14 -18.21
C VAL A 7 28.89 -5.82 -18.91
N SER A 8 29.97 -5.75 -19.70
CA SER A 8 30.42 -4.49 -20.29
C SER A 8 29.45 -3.95 -21.34
N ALA A 9 28.73 -4.84 -22.02
CA ALA A 9 27.69 -4.50 -22.99
C ALA A 9 26.57 -3.65 -22.37
N ASP A 10 26.22 -3.93 -21.11
CA ASP A 10 25.14 -3.24 -20.39
C ASP A 10 25.50 -1.82 -19.98
N PHE A 11 26.80 -1.48 -20.01
CA PHE A 11 27.34 -0.19 -19.60
C PHE A 11 28.13 0.51 -20.72
N ASN A 12 27.76 0.27 -21.99
CA ASN A 12 28.41 0.89 -23.16
C ASN A 12 29.93 0.68 -23.19
N ASN A 13 30.40 -0.50 -22.75
CA ASN A 13 31.81 -0.88 -22.63
C ASN A 13 32.67 0.06 -21.76
N LYS A 14 32.05 0.92 -20.96
CA LYS A 14 32.71 1.80 -20.00
C LYS A 14 32.35 1.36 -18.61
N LYS A 15 33.35 1.19 -17.74
CA LYS A 15 33.10 0.83 -16.35
C LYS A 15 32.28 1.95 -15.70
N PRO A 16 31.06 1.65 -15.21
CA PRO A 16 30.21 2.68 -14.62
C PRO A 16 30.83 3.15 -13.30
N THR A 17 30.68 4.44 -13.03
CA THR A 17 31.05 5.02 -11.74
C THR A 17 29.91 4.80 -10.76
N TYR A 18 30.19 4.75 -9.45
CA TYR A 18 29.15 4.65 -8.42
C TYR A 18 28.04 5.71 -8.60
N LYS A 19 28.42 6.96 -8.92
CA LYS A 19 27.49 8.05 -9.20
C LYS A 19 26.57 7.76 -10.40
N SER A 20 27.07 7.16 -11.48
CA SER A 20 26.24 6.82 -12.64
C SER A 20 25.27 5.67 -12.34
N LEU A 21 25.66 4.74 -11.47
CA LEU A 21 24.75 3.69 -10.99
C LEU A 21 23.63 4.27 -10.12
N LEU A 22 23.93 5.21 -9.24
CA LEU A 22 22.90 5.87 -8.42
C LEU A 22 21.90 6.67 -9.24
N ILE A 23 22.36 7.33 -10.31
CA ILE A 23 21.51 8.16 -11.20
C ILE A 23 20.76 7.29 -12.23
N SER A 24 21.14 6.02 -12.39
CA SER A 24 20.42 5.09 -13.27
C SER A 24 18.95 4.96 -12.87
N ILE A 25 18.10 4.56 -13.82
CA ILE A 25 16.67 4.36 -13.58
C ILE A 25 16.45 3.38 -12.41
N GLU A 26 17.20 2.28 -12.36
CA GLU A 26 17.17 1.30 -11.26
C GLU A 26 17.52 1.95 -9.92
N GLY A 27 18.59 2.75 -9.88
CA GLY A 27 19.08 3.40 -8.67
C GLY A 27 18.11 4.42 -8.10
N VAL A 28 17.63 5.35 -8.94
CA VAL A 28 16.69 6.40 -8.53
C VAL A 28 15.36 5.81 -8.10
N THR A 29 14.80 4.87 -8.86
CA THR A 29 13.53 4.21 -8.50
C THR A 29 13.68 3.39 -7.21
N GLY A 30 14.79 2.65 -7.05
CA GLY A 30 15.07 1.87 -5.84
C GLY A 30 15.13 2.71 -4.57
N ILE A 31 15.93 3.79 -4.59
CA ILE A 31 16.09 4.69 -3.44
C ILE A 31 14.77 5.40 -3.11
N THR A 32 14.04 5.84 -4.15
CA THR A 32 12.72 6.46 -3.97
C THR A 32 11.75 5.49 -3.32
N MET A 33 11.66 4.24 -3.79
CA MET A 33 10.80 3.22 -3.20
C MET A 33 11.12 2.96 -1.73
N VAL A 34 12.40 2.76 -1.39
CA VAL A 34 12.83 2.52 -0.01
C VAL A 34 12.46 3.70 0.89
N THR A 35 12.67 4.93 0.41
CA THR A 35 12.34 6.15 1.17
C THR A 35 10.83 6.24 1.46
N LEU A 36 9.99 6.01 0.45
CA LEU A 36 8.54 5.99 0.60
C LEU A 36 8.08 4.87 1.55
N MET A 37 8.66 3.68 1.44
CA MET A 37 8.37 2.55 2.31
C MET A 37 8.73 2.87 3.77
N VAL A 38 9.90 3.46 4.03
CA VAL A 38 10.30 3.86 5.39
C VAL A 38 9.25 4.79 6.01
N ILE A 39 8.73 5.76 5.25
CA ILE A 39 7.66 6.65 5.71
C ILE A 39 6.37 5.87 6.01
N SER A 40 5.88 5.08 5.05
CA SER A 40 4.63 4.31 5.19
C SER A 40 4.67 3.33 6.36
N PHE A 41 5.76 2.56 6.49
CA PHE A 41 5.90 1.55 7.56
C PHE A 41 6.09 2.18 8.94
N THR A 42 6.82 3.30 9.04
CA THR A 42 6.97 4.01 10.31
C THR A 42 5.62 4.51 10.82
N LEU A 43 4.82 5.12 9.94
CA LEU A 43 3.47 5.59 10.28
C LEU A 43 2.44 4.45 10.43
N ALA A 44 2.77 3.23 9.97
CA ALA A 44 1.99 2.01 10.20
C ALA A 44 2.07 1.48 11.63
N THR A 45 3.15 1.80 12.35
CA THR A 45 3.40 1.26 13.68
C THR A 45 2.27 1.64 14.65
N SER A 46 1.97 0.74 15.59
CA SER A 46 0.85 0.91 16.52
C SER A 46 0.95 2.21 17.33
N GLN A 47 2.17 2.61 17.68
CA GLN A 47 2.45 3.82 18.44
C GLN A 47 2.07 5.09 17.66
N PHE A 48 2.46 5.18 16.39
CA PHE A 48 2.13 6.32 15.53
C PHE A 48 0.64 6.30 15.12
N ARG A 49 0.11 5.15 14.71
CA ARG A 49 -1.28 5.01 14.25
C ARG A 49 -2.30 5.30 15.35
N ARG A 50 -2.03 4.91 16.59
CA ARG A 50 -2.91 5.17 17.76
C ARG A 50 -2.64 6.52 18.43
N ASN A 51 -1.73 7.33 17.89
CA ASN A 51 -1.29 8.59 18.49
C ASN A 51 -0.84 8.43 19.96
N ALA A 52 -0.09 7.37 20.26
CA ALA A 52 0.37 7.05 21.61
C ALA A 52 1.68 7.78 21.99
N ILE A 53 2.31 8.50 21.05
CA ILE A 53 3.55 9.25 21.25
C ILE A 53 3.23 10.73 21.27
N ASN A 54 3.66 11.43 22.32
CA ASN A 54 3.56 12.88 22.42
C ASN A 54 4.76 13.52 21.71
N LEU A 55 4.58 13.92 20.46
CA LEU A 55 5.58 14.65 19.68
C LEU A 55 5.40 16.17 19.84
N PRO A 56 6.48 16.97 19.79
CA PRO A 56 6.38 18.42 19.76
C PRO A 56 5.71 18.91 18.46
N SER A 57 5.02 20.04 18.54
CA SER A 57 4.53 20.76 17.34
C SER A 57 5.73 21.18 16.47
N PRO A 58 5.69 21.02 15.13
CA PRO A 58 4.55 20.67 14.28
C PRO A 58 4.40 19.17 13.95
N ILE A 59 5.28 18.31 14.47
CA ILE A 59 5.38 16.89 14.07
C ILE A 59 4.20 16.07 14.62
N ASN A 60 3.54 16.52 15.67
CA ASN A 60 2.30 15.92 16.18
C ASN A 60 1.15 15.84 15.16
N ARG A 61 1.21 16.59 14.04
CA ARG A 61 0.25 16.45 12.93
C ARG A 61 0.47 15.20 12.08
N LEU A 62 1.64 14.59 12.19
CA LEU A 62 2.03 13.38 11.46
C LEU A 62 1.70 12.09 12.23
N THR A 63 0.96 12.16 13.33
CA THR A 63 0.48 10.98 14.08
C THR A 63 -1.03 10.79 13.94
N GLY A 64 -1.50 9.59 14.27
CA GLY A 64 -2.92 9.21 14.23
C GLY A 64 -3.36 8.53 12.94
N PHE A 65 -4.65 8.20 12.88
CA PHE A 65 -5.23 7.39 11.81
C PHE A 65 -5.18 8.08 10.43
N ASN A 66 -5.35 9.41 10.37
CA ASN A 66 -5.28 10.14 9.09
C ASN A 66 -3.86 10.09 8.49
N ALA A 67 -2.83 10.37 9.30
CA ALA A 67 -1.44 10.30 8.85
C ALA A 67 -1.07 8.87 8.41
N PHE A 68 -1.50 7.86 9.17
CA PHE A 68 -1.42 6.46 8.77
C PHE A 68 -2.08 6.22 7.40
N TRP A 69 -3.34 6.63 7.22
CA TRP A 69 -4.10 6.36 6.01
C TRP A 69 -3.47 6.99 4.76
N TYR A 70 -3.11 8.27 4.83
CA TYR A 70 -2.51 8.98 3.70
C TYR A 70 -1.12 8.46 3.35
N SER A 71 -0.29 8.17 4.36
CA SER A 71 1.03 7.60 4.12
C SER A 71 0.97 6.19 3.54
N HIS A 72 -0.08 5.41 3.81
CA HIS A 72 -0.24 4.08 3.22
C HIS A 72 -0.58 4.13 1.73
N HIS A 73 -1.24 5.20 1.25
CA HIS A 73 -1.47 5.37 -0.19
C HIS A 73 -0.18 5.56 -0.98
N LEU A 74 0.93 5.94 -0.33
CA LEU A 74 2.27 5.96 -0.95
C LEU A 74 2.66 4.56 -1.46
N LEU A 75 2.14 3.47 -0.89
CA LEU A 75 2.38 2.12 -1.40
C LEU A 75 1.84 1.94 -2.83
N GLY A 76 0.75 2.64 -3.20
CA GLY A 76 0.28 2.66 -4.59
C GLY A 76 1.33 3.24 -5.54
N ILE A 77 2.00 4.32 -5.12
CA ILE A 77 3.13 4.92 -5.87
C ILE A 77 4.30 3.94 -5.91
N VAL A 78 4.62 3.28 -4.79
CA VAL A 78 5.68 2.25 -4.73
C VAL A 78 5.40 1.10 -5.70
N TYR A 79 4.16 0.64 -5.84
CA TYR A 79 3.83 -0.40 -6.83
C TYR A 79 4.07 0.05 -8.27
N ILE A 80 3.75 1.30 -8.61
CA ILE A 80 4.03 1.88 -9.94
C ILE A 80 5.55 1.95 -10.16
N LEU A 81 6.29 2.46 -9.17
CA LEU A 81 7.75 2.53 -9.23
C LEU A 81 8.38 1.14 -9.31
N LEU A 82 7.83 0.13 -8.64
CA LEU A 82 8.31 -1.24 -8.66
C LEU A 82 8.13 -1.87 -10.04
N PHE A 83 7.01 -1.56 -10.72
CA PHE A 83 6.79 -1.96 -12.11
C PHE A 83 7.82 -1.34 -13.05
N ILE A 84 8.09 -0.04 -12.91
CA ILE A 84 9.12 0.67 -13.69
C ILE A 84 10.50 0.08 -13.37
N HIS A 85 10.85 -0.04 -12.10
CA HIS A 85 12.12 -0.59 -11.62
C HIS A 85 12.39 -2.00 -12.20
N GLY A 86 11.40 -2.89 -12.15
CA GLY A 86 11.51 -4.24 -12.71
C GLY A 86 11.53 -4.29 -14.24
N SER A 87 11.05 -3.25 -14.93
CA SER A 87 11.04 -3.16 -16.39
C SER A 87 12.37 -2.66 -16.96
N PHE A 88 13.08 -1.78 -16.24
CA PHE A 88 14.32 -1.16 -16.66
C PHE A 88 15.58 -1.82 -16.06
N LEU A 89 15.51 -3.13 -15.78
CA LEU A 89 16.66 -3.88 -15.29
C LEU A 89 17.80 -3.90 -16.33
N ASN A 90 18.99 -3.46 -15.95
CA ASN A 90 20.18 -3.37 -16.79
C ASN A 90 20.76 -4.74 -17.12
N LEU A 91 20.77 -5.67 -16.15
CA LEU A 91 21.39 -6.99 -16.27
C LEU A 91 20.44 -8.06 -16.84
N THR A 92 19.21 -7.70 -17.18
CA THR A 92 18.18 -8.66 -17.61
C THR A 92 17.47 -8.12 -18.84
N HIS A 93 17.79 -8.68 -20.01
CA HIS A 93 17.23 -8.21 -21.29
C HIS A 93 16.01 -9.00 -21.73
N LYS A 94 15.92 -10.28 -21.35
CA LYS A 94 14.83 -11.15 -21.79
C LYS A 94 13.55 -10.79 -21.03
N TRP A 95 12.50 -10.44 -21.78
CA TRP A 95 11.23 -9.97 -21.21
C TRP A 95 10.61 -10.98 -20.22
N TYR A 96 10.74 -12.28 -20.49
CA TYR A 96 10.21 -13.34 -19.61
C TYR A 96 11.00 -13.52 -18.31
N GLN A 97 12.24 -13.03 -18.24
CA GLN A 97 13.04 -13.01 -17.01
C GLN A 97 12.69 -11.80 -16.12
N LYS A 98 12.03 -10.77 -16.68
CA LYS A 98 11.51 -9.62 -15.92
C LYS A 98 10.19 -9.99 -15.26
N THR A 99 10.23 -10.82 -14.22
CA THR A 99 9.04 -11.44 -13.63
C THR A 99 8.18 -10.49 -12.78
N THR A 100 8.65 -9.28 -12.48
CA THR A 100 7.97 -8.32 -11.60
C THR A 100 6.52 -8.04 -12.01
N TRP A 101 6.26 -7.82 -13.30
CA TRP A 101 4.90 -7.56 -13.80
C TRP A 101 3.99 -8.78 -13.63
N MET A 102 4.52 -9.99 -13.80
CA MET A 102 3.77 -11.24 -13.67
C MET A 102 3.33 -11.44 -12.21
N TYR A 103 4.23 -11.23 -11.25
CA TYR A 103 3.92 -11.38 -9.83
C TYR A 103 2.98 -10.29 -9.29
N ILE A 104 3.01 -9.08 -9.86
CA ILE A 104 2.16 -7.97 -9.39
C ILE A 104 0.77 -8.00 -10.04
N SER A 105 0.68 -8.31 -11.33
CA SER A 105 -0.56 -8.17 -12.11
C SER A 105 -1.71 -9.03 -11.58
N VAL A 106 -1.48 -10.32 -11.34
CA VAL A 106 -2.56 -11.24 -10.91
C VAL A 106 -3.13 -10.85 -9.54
N PRO A 107 -2.33 -10.64 -8.48
CA PRO A 107 -2.85 -10.18 -7.19
C PRO A 107 -3.52 -8.80 -7.27
N LEU A 108 -2.98 -7.88 -8.07
CA LEU A 108 -3.53 -6.53 -8.21
C LEU A 108 -4.93 -6.56 -8.85
N LEU A 109 -5.11 -7.36 -9.91
CA LEU A 109 -6.41 -7.52 -10.56
C LEU A 109 -7.45 -8.11 -9.59
N LEU A 110 -7.06 -9.15 -8.83
CA LEU A 110 -7.94 -9.75 -7.80
C LEU A 110 -8.31 -8.73 -6.71
N TYR A 111 -7.35 -7.93 -6.24
CA TYR A 111 -7.59 -6.89 -5.25
C TYR A 111 -8.56 -5.81 -5.76
N ILE A 112 -8.35 -5.32 -6.99
CA ILE A 112 -9.24 -4.30 -7.59
C ILE A 112 -10.65 -4.87 -7.78
N ALA A 113 -10.78 -6.12 -8.23
CA ALA A 113 -12.08 -6.78 -8.39
C ALA A 113 -12.81 -6.91 -7.05
N GLU A 114 -12.16 -7.42 -6.00
CA GLU A 114 -12.73 -7.53 -4.65
C GLU A 114 -13.16 -6.16 -4.12
N ARG A 115 -12.28 -5.16 -4.24
CA ARG A 115 -12.54 -3.81 -3.73
C ARG A 115 -13.71 -3.16 -4.45
N THR A 116 -13.80 -3.34 -5.77
CA THR A 116 -14.90 -2.80 -6.59
C THR A 116 -16.23 -3.46 -6.20
N LEU A 117 -16.25 -4.79 -6.05
CA LEU A 117 -17.44 -5.52 -5.60
C LEU A 117 -17.88 -5.09 -4.20
N ARG A 118 -16.92 -4.92 -3.27
CA ARG A 118 -17.18 -4.43 -1.91
C ARG A 118 -17.80 -3.03 -1.93
N THR A 119 -17.24 -2.10 -2.70
CA THR A 119 -17.76 -0.73 -2.81
C THR A 119 -19.16 -0.73 -3.41
N ARG A 120 -19.39 -1.46 -4.51
CA ARG A 120 -20.74 -1.59 -5.11
C ARG A 120 -21.76 -2.11 -4.10
N ARG A 121 -21.41 -3.18 -3.38
CA ARG A 121 -22.28 -3.75 -2.34
C ARG A 121 -22.57 -2.74 -1.23
N SER A 122 -21.56 -1.99 -0.77
CA SER A 122 -21.74 -0.97 0.27
C SER A 122 -22.68 0.15 -0.16
N GLN A 123 -22.65 0.55 -1.44
CA GLN A 123 -23.52 1.60 -1.97
C GLN A 123 -24.98 1.14 -2.10
N HIS A 124 -25.23 -0.15 -2.38
CA HIS A 124 -26.59 -0.68 -2.50
C HIS A 124 -27.35 -0.80 -1.18
N TYR A 125 -26.66 -0.93 -0.04
CA TYR A 125 -27.28 -1.13 1.27
C TYR A 125 -27.11 0.10 2.15
N ALA A 126 -27.97 1.10 1.95
CA ALA A 126 -28.03 2.26 2.84
C ALA A 126 -28.66 1.87 4.19
N VAL A 127 -27.97 2.22 5.28
CA VAL A 127 -28.43 2.00 6.66
C VAL A 127 -28.39 3.30 7.45
N LYS A 128 -29.39 3.52 8.31
CA LYS A 128 -29.45 4.64 9.25
C LYS A 128 -29.12 4.13 10.65
N VAL A 129 -28.30 4.87 11.39
CA VAL A 129 -28.08 4.62 12.81
C VAL A 129 -29.31 5.10 13.57
N LEU A 130 -29.98 4.20 14.30
CA LEU A 130 -31.19 4.50 15.06
C LEU A 130 -30.88 4.82 16.52
N LYS A 131 -29.93 4.09 17.13
CA LYS A 131 -29.54 4.28 18.53
C LYS A 131 -28.10 3.85 18.76
N VAL A 132 -27.39 4.60 19.59
CA VAL A 132 -26.07 4.26 20.12
C VAL A 132 -26.16 4.26 21.64
N SER A 133 -25.69 3.20 22.30
CA SER A 133 -25.62 3.15 23.76
C SER A 133 -24.33 2.50 24.23
N VAL A 134 -23.66 3.12 25.20
CA VAL A 134 -22.47 2.57 25.86
C VAL A 134 -22.91 1.69 27.02
N LEU A 135 -22.36 0.47 27.09
CA LEU A 135 -22.66 -0.53 28.10
C LEU A 135 -21.45 -0.73 29.03
N PRO A 136 -21.66 -1.23 30.26
CA PRO A 136 -20.57 -1.63 31.14
C PRO A 136 -19.62 -2.62 30.46
N GLY A 137 -18.32 -2.53 30.75
CA GLY A 137 -17.30 -3.42 30.17
C GLY A 137 -16.70 -2.94 28.84
N ASN A 138 -16.71 -1.64 28.55
CA ASN A 138 -16.16 -1.05 27.31
C ASN A 138 -16.79 -1.60 26.02
N VAL A 139 -18.09 -1.87 26.06
CA VAL A 139 -18.89 -2.31 24.90
C VAL A 139 -19.86 -1.20 24.51
N PHE A 140 -20.09 -1.03 23.21
CA PHE A 140 -21.18 -0.18 22.72
C PHE A 140 -22.16 -1.01 21.89
N SER A 141 -23.45 -0.71 22.03
CA SER A 141 -24.52 -1.27 21.22
C SER A 141 -24.92 -0.24 20.16
N LEU A 142 -24.84 -0.65 18.90
CA LEU A 142 -25.22 0.13 17.73
C LEU A 142 -26.45 -0.50 17.08
N ILE A 143 -27.60 0.18 17.15
CA ILE A 143 -28.84 -0.24 16.52
C ILE A 143 -28.98 0.51 15.20
N MET A 144 -29.15 -0.22 14.10
CA MET A 144 -29.25 0.32 12.75
C MET A 144 -30.54 -0.15 12.07
N SER A 145 -31.03 0.63 11.12
CA SER A 145 -32.17 0.24 10.29
C SER A 145 -31.79 -0.93 9.39
N LYS A 146 -32.63 -1.95 9.32
CA LYS A 146 -32.46 -3.06 8.39
C LYS A 146 -32.66 -2.57 6.94
N PRO A 147 -31.69 -2.74 6.03
CA PRO A 147 -31.86 -2.32 4.65
C PRO A 147 -32.88 -3.21 3.93
N ASN A 148 -33.57 -2.65 2.93
CA ASN A 148 -34.61 -3.36 2.19
C ASN A 148 -34.06 -4.63 1.53
N GLY A 149 -34.79 -5.74 1.67
CA GLY A 149 -34.39 -7.04 1.10
C GLY A 149 -33.24 -7.75 1.82
N PHE A 150 -32.69 -7.18 2.90
CA PHE A 150 -31.61 -7.82 3.65
C PHE A 150 -32.12 -9.07 4.38
N LYS A 151 -31.57 -10.24 4.02
CA LYS A 151 -31.84 -11.52 4.70
C LYS A 151 -30.55 -11.98 5.36
N TYR A 152 -30.64 -12.42 6.61
CA TYR A 152 -29.50 -12.94 7.35
C TYR A 152 -29.89 -14.20 8.13
N LYS A 153 -28.89 -14.99 8.48
CA LYS A 153 -28.98 -16.18 9.34
C LYS A 153 -28.19 -15.93 10.62
N SER A 154 -28.56 -16.63 11.68
CA SER A 154 -27.82 -16.61 12.95
C SER A 154 -26.34 -16.96 12.74
N GLY A 155 -25.45 -16.22 13.39
CA GLY A 155 -23.99 -16.39 13.27
C GLY A 155 -23.33 -15.63 12.13
N GLN A 156 -24.09 -14.97 11.24
CA GLN A 156 -23.51 -14.08 10.24
C GLN A 156 -23.08 -12.74 10.84
N TYR A 157 -22.01 -12.17 10.29
CA TYR A 157 -21.50 -10.85 10.67
C TYR A 157 -21.52 -9.89 9.47
N ILE A 158 -21.43 -8.60 9.78
CA ILE A 158 -21.34 -7.53 8.79
C ILE A 158 -20.04 -6.74 9.00
N PHE A 159 -19.55 -6.13 7.93
CA PHE A 159 -18.49 -5.14 8.02
C PHE A 159 -19.11 -3.74 8.11
N LEU A 160 -18.74 -3.00 9.13
CA LEU A 160 -19.10 -1.60 9.29
C LEU A 160 -17.90 -0.74 8.92
N GLN A 161 -18.14 0.29 8.11
CA GLN A 161 -17.15 1.31 7.77
C GLN A 161 -17.67 2.63 8.33
N CYS A 162 -16.92 3.22 9.26
CA CYS A 162 -17.18 4.50 9.90
C CYS A 162 -15.97 5.44 9.76
#